data_AF-A0A5C6C9E1-F1
#
_entry.id   AF-A0A5C6C9E1-F1
#
_cell.length_a   1.000
_cell.length_b   1.000
_cell.length_c   1.000
_cell.angle_alpha   90.00
_cell.angle_beta   90.00
_cell.angle_gamma   90.00
#
_symmetry.space_group_name_H-M   'P 1'
#
loop_
_entity.id
_entity.type
_entity.pdbx_description
1 polymer ?
#
loop_
_entity_poly.entity_id
_entity_poly.type
_entity_poly.pdbx_seq_one_letter_code
_entity_poly.pdbx_strand_id
1 'polypeptide(L)'
;MLMTDEIHTEANSEWHGCKASRLPFVCAFGSLVGLLTLVACTWCYAWSTAQIPLPGATLSTGGPWNHNSVMATFVNYICLAGTLSVVLGLICAIFTRTTMHRVFAITSIVVSLVAVGYHVVLID
;
A
#
# COMPACT_ATOMS: atom_id res chain seq x y z
N MET A 1 -46.10 -40.46 -22.39
CA MET A 1 -44.95 -40.87 -23.22
C MET A 1 -44.28 -39.59 -23.68
N LEU A 2 -43.05 -39.35 -23.17
CA LEU A 2 -42.09 -38.25 -23.43
C LEU A 2 -42.63 -36.85 -23.05
N MET A 3 -42.18 -36.12 -22.02
CA MET A 3 -40.86 -35.90 -21.40
C MET A 3 -39.77 -35.52 -22.40
N THR A 4 -39.64 -34.21 -22.62
CA THR A 4 -38.44 -33.53 -23.16
C THR A 4 -38.50 -32.06 -22.74
N ASP A 5 -37.55 -31.73 -21.85
CA ASP A 5 -36.82 -30.47 -21.71
C ASP A 5 -37.59 -29.26 -21.12
N GLU A 6 -37.48 -28.86 -19.85
CA GLU A 6 -36.30 -28.69 -18.98
C GLU A 6 -35.01 -28.39 -19.77
N ILE A 7 -34.76 -27.10 -19.98
CA ILE A 7 -33.46 -26.41 -20.11
C ILE A 7 -33.79 -25.13 -20.87
N HIS A 8 -34.03 -24.03 -20.16
CA HIS A 8 -33.76 -22.64 -20.62
C HIS A 8 -34.17 -21.58 -19.57
N THR A 9 -34.76 -22.00 -18.46
CA THR A 9 -35.08 -21.13 -17.31
C THR A 9 -34.06 -21.22 -16.17
N GLU A 10 -32.78 -21.46 -16.46
CA GLU A 10 -31.67 -21.38 -15.47
C GLU A 10 -30.49 -20.53 -15.97
N ALA A 11 -30.75 -19.42 -16.65
CA ALA A 11 -29.72 -18.39 -16.88
C ALA A 11 -29.92 -17.15 -16.00
N ASN A 12 -30.86 -17.18 -15.05
CA ASN A 12 -31.30 -15.98 -14.32
C ASN A 12 -31.36 -16.13 -12.79
N SER A 13 -30.77 -17.19 -12.20
CA SER A 13 -31.01 -17.51 -10.79
C SER A 13 -29.81 -17.45 -9.82
N GLU A 14 -28.58 -17.13 -10.22
CA GLU A 14 -27.44 -17.14 -9.25
C GLU A 14 -26.35 -16.05 -9.43
N TRP A 15 -26.70 -14.81 -9.75
CA TRP A 15 -25.81 -13.66 -9.46
C TRP A 15 -26.24 -12.87 -8.22
N HIS A 16 -27.19 -13.40 -7.46
CA HIS A 16 -27.55 -12.89 -6.15
C HIS A 16 -26.56 -13.39 -5.10
N GLY A 17 -25.57 -12.56 -4.76
CA GLY A 17 -24.95 -12.67 -3.43
C GLY A 17 -23.46 -12.46 -3.32
N CYS A 18 -22.74 -11.95 -4.33
CA CYS A 18 -21.43 -11.38 -4.02
C CYS A 18 -21.66 -10.03 -3.32
N LYS A 19 -21.93 -10.05 -2.00
CA LYS A 19 -21.76 -8.88 -1.14
C LYS A 19 -20.39 -8.33 -1.50
N ALA A 20 -20.33 -7.13 -2.07
CA ALA A 20 -19.08 -6.51 -2.50
C ALA A 20 -18.05 -6.69 -1.39
N SER A 21 -17.08 -7.58 -1.61
CA SER A 21 -16.17 -8.00 -0.57
C SER A 21 -15.39 -6.74 -0.16
N ARG A 22 -15.52 -6.35 1.12
CA ARG A 22 -14.79 -5.21 1.67
C ARG A 22 -13.33 -5.54 1.91
N LEU A 23 -12.95 -6.81 1.73
CA LEU A 23 -11.63 -7.36 1.96
C LEU A 23 -10.52 -6.61 1.21
N PRO A 24 -10.61 -6.31 -0.11
CA PRO A 24 -9.60 -5.49 -0.80
C PRO A 24 -9.42 -4.10 -0.18
N PHE A 25 -10.50 -3.46 0.27
CA PHE A 25 -10.42 -2.15 0.92
C PHE A 25 -9.76 -2.24 2.30
N VAL A 26 -10.13 -3.23 3.11
CA VAL A 26 -9.53 -3.45 4.44
C VAL A 26 -8.05 -3.79 4.33
N CYS A 27 -7.66 -4.62 3.36
CA CYS A 27 -6.25 -4.93 3.09
C CYS A 27 -5.47 -3.69 2.64
N ALA A 28 -6.00 -2.91 1.70
CA ALA A 28 -5.36 -1.67 1.25
C ALA A 28 -5.23 -0.64 2.39
N PHE A 29 -6.28 -0.48 3.20
CA PHE A 29 -6.27 0.40 4.37
C PHE A 29 -5.26 -0.06 5.42
N GLY A 30 -5.26 -1.34 5.78
CA GLY A 30 -4.31 -1.91 6.74
C GLY A 30 -2.86 -1.77 6.27
N SER A 31 -2.60 -2.01 4.99
CA SER A 31 -1.29 -1.82 4.38
C SER A 31 -0.82 -0.36 4.47
N LEU A 32 -1.70 0.60 4.15
CA LEU A 32 -1.40 2.02 4.25
C LEU A 32 -1.12 2.45 5.70
N VAL A 33 -1.93 2.00 6.65
CA VAL A 33 -1.71 2.26 8.08
C VAL A 33 -0.38 1.67 8.54
N GLY A 34 -0.04 0.47 8.10
CA GLY A 34 1.26 -0.17 8.37
C GLY A 34 2.43 0.66 7.82
N LEU A 35 2.33 1.14 6.58
CA LEU A 35 3.33 2.02 5.98
C LEU A 35 3.51 3.32 6.79
N LEU A 36 2.41 4.00 7.13
CA LEU A 36 2.46 5.24 7.90
C LEU A 36 3.04 5.02 9.30
N THR A 37 2.73 3.88 9.92
CA THR A 37 3.29 3.50 11.22
C THR A 37 4.80 3.27 11.11
N LEU A 38 5.27 2.60 10.06
CA LEU A 38 6.71 2.42 9.82
C LEU A 38 7.40 3.77 9.63
N VAL A 39 6.84 4.66 8.80
CA VAL A 39 7.39 6.02 8.61
C VAL A 39 7.47 6.76 9.95
N ALA A 40 6.39 6.76 10.74
CA ALA A 40 6.38 7.40 12.05
C ALA A 40 7.44 6.81 13.00
N CYS A 41 7.55 5.47 13.05
CA CYS A 41 8.55 4.78 13.87
C CYS A 41 9.98 5.14 13.44
N THR A 42 10.27 5.21 12.14
CA THR A 42 11.58 5.62 11.61
C THR A 42 11.95 7.03 12.09
N TRP A 43 11.01 7.97 12.01
CA TRP A 43 11.23 9.35 12.48
C TRP A 43 11.35 9.46 13.99
N CYS A 44 10.50 8.75 14.75
CA CYS A 44 10.62 8.66 16.21
C CYS A 44 11.99 8.10 16.62
N TYR A 45 12.46 7.07 15.91
CA TYR A 45 13.78 6.50 16.14
C TYR A 45 14.87 7.53 15.81
N ALA A 46 14.82 8.17 14.64
CA ALA A 46 15.78 9.21 14.24
C ALA A 46 15.86 10.37 15.25
N TRP A 47 14.72 10.80 15.81
CA TRP A 47 14.70 11.83 16.85
C TRP A 47 15.32 11.35 18.15
N SER A 48 14.98 10.14 18.61
CA SER A 48 15.48 9.62 19.89
C SER A 48 16.97 9.31 19.87
N THR A 49 17.54 9.00 18.70
CA THR A 49 18.97 8.73 18.52
C THR A 49 19.76 9.92 17.94
N ALA A 50 19.12 11.08 17.75
CA ALA A 50 19.70 12.26 17.09
C ALA A 50 20.25 11.99 15.67
N GLN A 51 19.72 10.98 14.98
CA GLN A 51 20.05 10.59 13.60
C GLN A 51 19.14 11.27 12.58
N ILE A 52 18.87 12.57 12.79
CA ILE A 52 18.03 13.37 11.90
C ILE A 52 18.81 13.64 10.61
N PRO A 53 18.21 13.47 9.42
CA PRO A 53 18.90 13.69 8.16
C PRO A 53 19.40 15.13 8.06
N LEU A 54 20.71 15.30 7.85
CA LEU A 54 21.36 16.60 7.76
C LEU A 54 21.06 17.26 6.39
N PRO A 55 20.69 18.55 6.35
CA PRO A 55 20.30 19.24 5.11
C PRO A 55 21.45 19.48 4.09
N GLY A 56 22.65 18.96 4.36
CA GLY A 56 23.83 19.10 3.50
C GLY A 56 24.53 17.78 3.13
N ALA A 57 23.92 16.62 3.42
CA ALA A 57 24.48 15.35 3.01
C ALA A 57 24.39 15.22 1.47
N THR A 58 25.53 15.05 0.82
CA THR A 58 25.62 14.86 -0.62
C THR A 58 25.31 13.40 -0.98
N LEU A 59 24.59 13.15 -2.09
CA LEU A 59 24.36 11.80 -2.65
C LEU A 59 25.68 11.02 -2.86
N SER A 60 26.82 11.70 -3.06
CA SER A 60 28.14 11.06 -3.17
C SER A 60 28.67 10.46 -1.87
N THR A 61 28.02 10.71 -0.73
CA THR A 61 28.40 10.21 0.59
C THR A 61 27.38 9.22 1.16
N GLY A 62 26.60 8.51 0.34
CA GLY A 62 25.66 7.46 0.78
C GLY A 62 24.45 7.98 1.55
N GLY A 63 23.96 9.15 1.15
CA GLY A 63 22.74 9.74 1.66
C GLY A 63 22.79 10.34 3.08
N PRO A 64 21.73 11.07 3.47
CA PRO A 64 21.58 11.64 4.81
C PRO A 64 21.62 10.64 5.98
N TRP A 65 21.33 9.36 5.75
CA TRP A 65 21.36 8.29 6.78
C TRP A 65 22.54 7.32 6.64
N ASN A 66 23.59 7.75 5.94
CA ASN A 66 24.72 6.92 5.53
C ASN A 66 25.22 5.92 6.61
N HIS A 67 25.31 4.65 6.20
CA HIS A 67 25.86 3.50 6.95
C HIS A 67 25.18 3.11 8.27
N ASN A 68 24.02 3.68 8.61
CA ASN A 68 23.26 3.18 9.75
C ASN A 68 22.41 1.96 9.34
N SER A 69 22.87 0.77 9.72
CA SER A 69 22.20 -0.50 9.44
C SER A 69 20.75 -0.54 9.94
N VAL A 70 20.42 0.20 11.00
CA VAL A 70 19.06 0.28 11.55
C VAL A 70 18.15 1.12 10.64
N MET A 71 18.62 2.28 10.20
CA MET A 71 17.85 3.13 9.25
C MET A 71 17.68 2.42 7.91
N ALA A 72 18.70 1.72 7.43
CA ALA A 72 18.60 0.92 6.22
C ALA A 72 17.51 -0.16 6.31
N THR A 73 17.40 -0.79 7.48
CA THR A 73 16.37 -1.80 7.74
C THR A 73 14.97 -1.18 7.74
N PHE A 74 14.80 -0.01 8.37
CA PHE A 74 13.54 0.73 8.32
C PHE A 74 13.14 1.10 6.88
N VAL A 75 14.07 1.62 6.08
CA VAL A 75 13.82 1.94 4.67
C VAL A 75 13.40 0.70 3.88
N ASN A 76 14.06 -0.44 4.09
CA ASN A 76 13.65 -1.71 3.45
C ASN A 76 12.22 -2.12 3.81
N TYR A 77 11.82 -1.99 5.08
CA TYR A 77 10.43 -2.25 5.48
C TYR A 77 9.45 -1.25 4.87
N ILE A 78 9.82 0.03 4.76
CA ILE A 78 9.02 1.07 4.09
C ILE A 78 8.87 0.76 2.59
N CYS A 79 9.92 0.32 1.92
CA CYS A 79 9.87 -0.11 0.51
C CYS A 79 8.96 -1.33 0.33
N LEU A 80 9.06 -2.33 1.20
CA LEU A 80 8.20 -3.51 1.18
C LEU A 80 6.72 -3.15 1.44
N ALA A 81 6.44 -2.40 2.51
CA ALA A 81 5.09 -1.98 2.84
C ALA A 81 4.50 -1.01 1.80
N GLY A 82 5.33 -0.16 1.22
CA GLY A 82 4.94 0.78 0.16
C GLY A 82 4.58 0.05 -1.13
N THR A 83 5.41 -0.90 -1.58
CA THR A 83 5.10 -1.71 -2.77
C THR A 83 3.83 -2.54 -2.57
N LEU A 84 3.65 -3.17 -1.40
CA LEU A 84 2.41 -3.86 -1.05
C LEU A 84 1.20 -2.91 -1.06
N SER A 85 1.34 -1.70 -0.52
CA SER A 85 0.27 -0.69 -0.49
C SER A 85 -0.10 -0.21 -1.90
N VAL A 86 0.87 -0.09 -2.81
CA VAL A 86 0.62 0.22 -4.22
C VAL A 86 -0.15 -0.91 -4.90
N VAL A 87 0.30 -2.17 -4.74
CA VAL A 87 -0.35 -3.33 -5.35
C VAL A 87 -1.78 -3.51 -4.82
N LEU A 88 -1.97 -3.45 -3.50
CA LEU A 88 -3.29 -3.56 -2.88
C LEU A 88 -4.17 -2.36 -3.21
N GLY A 89 -3.60 -1.16 -3.34
CA GLY A 89 -4.28 0.02 -3.83
C GLY A 89 -4.79 -0.16 -5.26
N LEU A 90 -3.97 -0.70 -6.17
CA LEU A 90 -4.38 -0.99 -7.56
C LEU A 90 -5.50 -2.02 -7.61
N ILE A 91 -5.37 -3.12 -6.85
CA ILE A 91 -6.43 -4.13 -6.72
C ILE A 91 -7.71 -3.47 -6.21
N CYS A 92 -7.63 -2.66 -5.13
CA CYS A 92 -8.78 -1.95 -4.59
C CYS A 92 -9.43 -1.01 -5.62
N ALA A 93 -8.65 -0.26 -6.39
CA ALA A 93 -9.15 0.65 -7.42
C ALA A 93 -9.92 -0.07 -8.54
N ILE A 94 -9.46 -1.26 -8.95
CA ILE A 94 -10.09 -2.07 -10.00
C ILE A 94 -11.39 -2.72 -9.51
N PHE A 95 -11.35 -3.34 -8.31
CA PHE A 95 -12.47 -4.14 -7.81
C PHE A 95 -13.57 -3.32 -7.12
N THR A 96 -13.29 -2.09 -6.68
CA THR A 96 -14.30 -1.25 -6.03
C THR A 96 -15.16 -0.48 -7.05
N ARG A 97 -16.47 -0.47 -6.80
CA ARG A 97 -17.46 0.27 -7.62
C ARG A 97 -17.77 1.66 -7.08
N THR A 98 -17.46 1.93 -5.82
CA THR A 98 -17.76 3.18 -5.14
C THR A 98 -16.67 4.22 -5.40
N THR A 99 -17.07 5.42 -5.86
CA THR A 99 -16.14 6.54 -6.15
C THR A 99 -15.24 6.86 -4.96
N MET A 100 -15.79 6.85 -3.73
CA MET A 100 -15.00 7.11 -2.52
C MET A 100 -13.87 6.09 -2.29
N HIS A 101 -14.10 4.80 -2.57
CA HIS A 101 -13.06 3.78 -2.37
C HIS A 101 -11.99 3.85 -3.46
N ARG A 102 -12.37 4.24 -4.69
CA ARG A 102 -11.42 4.51 -5.77
C ARG A 102 -10.53 5.70 -5.48
N VAL A 103 -11.11 6.80 -4.99
CA VAL A 103 -10.35 7.98 -4.56
C VAL A 103 -9.38 7.61 -3.45
N PHE A 104 -9.84 6.87 -2.42
CA PHE A 104 -8.96 6.36 -1.37
C PHE A 104 -7.81 5.52 -1.93
N ALA A 105 -8.11 4.58 -2.84
CA ALA A 105 -7.10 3.73 -3.46
C ALA A 105 -6.04 4.53 -4.23
N ILE A 106 -6.46 5.53 -5.02
CA ILE A 106 -5.54 6.42 -5.76
C ILE A 106 -4.67 7.21 -4.78
N THR A 107 -5.27 7.83 -3.75
CA THR A 107 -4.53 8.57 -2.73
C THR A 107 -3.53 7.66 -1.99
N SER A 108 -3.94 6.43 -1.65
CA SER A 108 -3.07 5.44 -1.02
C SER A 108 -1.86 5.10 -1.89
N ILE A 109 -2.05 4.93 -3.20
CA ILE A 109 -0.96 4.70 -4.15
C ILE A 109 0.00 5.89 -4.17
N VAL A 110 -0.51 7.12 -4.29
CA VAL A 110 0.31 8.34 -4.34
C VAL A 110 1.11 8.49 -3.05
N VAL A 111 0.47 8.35 -1.88
CA VAL A 111 1.14 8.41 -0.57
C VAL A 111 2.23 7.36 -0.47
N SER A 112 1.97 6.14 -0.96
CA SER A 112 2.95 5.05 -0.93
C SER A 112 4.16 5.35 -1.81
N LEU A 113 3.94 5.86 -3.02
CA LEU A 113 5.03 6.26 -3.93
C LEU A 113 5.88 7.39 -3.36
N VAL A 114 5.24 8.40 -2.76
CA VAL A 114 5.94 9.51 -2.12
C VAL A 114 6.75 9.03 -0.92
N ALA A 115 6.16 8.18 -0.06
CA ALA A 115 6.86 7.64 1.10
C ALA A 115 8.09 6.81 0.68
N VAL A 116 7.94 5.91 -0.28
CA VAL A 116 9.05 5.09 -0.80
C VAL A 116 10.11 5.98 -1.46
N GLY A 117 9.71 6.86 -2.39
CA GLY A 117 10.65 7.74 -3.08
C GLY A 117 11.44 8.63 -2.13
N TYR A 118 10.78 9.20 -1.13
CA TYR A 118 11.43 10.01 -0.10
C TYR A 118 12.46 9.21 0.72
N HIS A 119 12.11 8.01 1.18
CA HIS A 119 13.01 7.21 2.03
C HIS A 119 14.16 6.56 1.25
N VAL A 120 13.97 6.29 -0.06
CA VAL A 120 15.06 5.85 -0.94
C VAL A 120 16.07 6.98 -1.17
N VAL A 121 15.62 8.22 -1.35
CA VAL A 121 16.54 9.37 -1.46
C VAL A 121 17.26 9.68 -0.14
N LEU A 122 16.72 9.25 1.01
CA LEU A 122 17.39 9.44 2.30
C LEU A 122 18.53 8.43 2.56
N ILE A 123 18.56 7.30 1.83
CA ILE A 123 19.57 6.26 1.99
C ILE A 123 20.67 6.30 0.93
N ASP A 124 20.35 6.78 -0.28
CA ASP A 124 21.28 7.01 -1.39
C ASP A 124 21.94 8.40 -1.26
#